data_AF-A0A2M9NZ50-F1
#
_entry.id   AF-A0A2M9NZ50-F1
#
_cell.length_a   1.000
_cell.length_b   1.000
_cell.length_c   1.000
_cell.angle_alpha   90.00
_cell.angle_beta   90.00
_cell.angle_gamma   90.00
#
_symmetry.space_group_name_H-M   'P 1'
#
loop_
_entity.id
_entity.type
_entity.pdbx_description
1 polymer ?
#
loop_
_entity_poly.entity_id
_entity_poly.type
_entity_poly.pdbx_seq_one_letter_code
_entity_poly.pdbx_strand_id
1 'polypeptide(L)'
;MEKIIVRGGKRLSGTVKVEGAKNAVLPVIAATLLASDGKSIIKDVPTLSDVYTINEVLRNLNADVAFHDNQVTVDASRELLEEAPFEYVRKMRA
;
A
#
# COMPACT_ATOMS: atom_id res chain seq x y z
N MET A 1 -7.05 -19.15 15.11
CA MET A 1 -7.38 -19.32 13.68
C MET A 1 -8.68 -18.61 13.41
N GLU A 2 -8.64 -17.57 12.58
CA GLU A 2 -9.84 -16.85 12.16
C GLU A 2 -10.60 -17.69 11.12
N LYS A 3 -11.94 -17.57 11.12
CA LYS A 3 -12.81 -18.31 10.20
C LYS A 3 -13.89 -17.37 9.68
N ILE A 4 -14.13 -17.42 8.37
CA ILE A 4 -15.32 -16.85 7.75
C ILE A 4 -16.26 -18.02 7.43
N ILE A 5 -17.45 -18.03 8.04
CA ILE A 5 -18.46 -19.08 7.82
C ILE A 5 -19.57 -18.48 6.96
N VAL A 6 -19.69 -18.96 5.71
CA VAL A 6 -20.74 -18.53 4.78
C VAL A 6 -21.80 -19.62 4.66
N ARG A 7 -23.08 -19.24 4.81
CA ARG A 7 -24.23 -20.12 4.54
C ARG A 7 -24.86 -19.74 3.21
N GLY A 8 -24.96 -20.71 2.29
CA GLY A 8 -25.55 -20.50 0.97
C GLY A 8 -27.07 -20.31 0.98
N GLY A 9 -27.66 -20.21 -0.21
CA GLY A 9 -29.12 -20.17 -0.41
C GLY A 9 -29.72 -18.77 -0.63
N LYS A 10 -28.90 -17.71 -0.69
CA LYS A 10 -29.34 -16.34 -0.98
C LYS A 10 -28.65 -15.80 -2.23
N ARG A 11 -29.43 -15.31 -3.20
CA ARG A 11 -28.90 -14.55 -4.35
C ARG A 11 -28.52 -13.14 -3.89
N LEU A 12 -27.32 -12.69 -4.22
CA LEU A 12 -26.91 -11.30 -3.97
C LEU A 12 -27.61 -10.36 -4.96
N SER A 13 -28.11 -9.23 -4.47
CA SER A 13 -28.75 -8.18 -5.27
C SER A 13 -28.48 -6.82 -4.62
N GLY A 14 -28.04 -5.84 -5.42
CA GLY A 14 -27.69 -4.49 -4.95
C GLY A 14 -26.46 -3.94 -5.66
N THR A 15 -25.86 -2.91 -5.08
CA THR A 15 -24.65 -2.24 -5.58
C THR A 15 -23.59 -2.24 -4.48
N VAL A 16 -22.33 -2.43 -4.86
CA VAL A 16 -21.17 -2.34 -3.97
C VAL A 16 -20.15 -1.40 -4.57
N LYS A 17 -19.53 -0.56 -3.75
CA LYS A 17 -18.41 0.28 -4.17
C LYS A 17 -17.15 -0.58 -4.25
N VAL A 18 -16.46 -0.55 -5.39
CA VAL A 18 -15.17 -1.21 -5.55
C VAL A 18 -14.09 -0.26 -5.04
N GLU A 19 -13.15 -0.78 -4.25
CA GLU A 19 -11.98 -0.03 -3.78
C GLU A 19 -10.90 0.07 -4.87
N GLY A 20 -9.91 0.94 -4.67
CA GLY A 20 -8.78 1.07 -5.56
C GLY A 20 -8.03 -0.24 -5.82
N ALA A 21 -7.47 -0.37 -7.02
CA ALA A 21 -6.82 -1.60 -7.44
C ALA A 21 -5.46 -1.80 -6.74
N LYS A 22 -5.37 -2.82 -5.87
CA LYS A 22 -4.13 -3.21 -5.18
C LYS A 22 -2.92 -3.30 -6.12
N ASN A 23 -3.06 -4.03 -7.23
CA ASN A 23 -1.93 -4.27 -8.12
C ASN A 23 -1.52 -3.02 -8.93
N ALA A 24 -2.38 -2.00 -9.00
CA ALA A 24 -2.03 -0.71 -9.56
C ALA A 24 -1.36 0.20 -8.52
N VAL A 25 -1.81 0.15 -7.26
CA VAL A 25 -1.33 1.07 -6.23
C VAL A 25 0.09 0.76 -5.77
N LEU A 26 0.48 -0.52 -5.68
CA LEU A 26 1.81 -0.89 -5.17
C LEU A 26 2.96 -0.34 -6.04
N PRO A 27 2.96 -0.50 -7.38
CA PRO A 27 3.98 0.11 -8.23
C PRO A 27 3.95 1.65 -8.21
N VAL A 28 2.76 2.25 -8.08
CA VAL A 28 2.61 3.71 -8.00
C VAL A 28 3.22 4.25 -6.70
N ILE A 29 3.02 3.56 -5.56
CA ILE A 29 3.68 3.90 -4.29
C ILE A 29 5.20 3.77 -4.45
N ALA A 30 5.71 2.69 -5.04
CA ALA A 30 7.15 2.54 -5.28
C ALA A 30 7.73 3.66 -6.17
N ALA A 31 6.99 4.09 -7.19
CA ALA A 31 7.42 5.16 -8.10
C ALA A 31 7.58 6.52 -7.42
N THR A 32 7.00 6.73 -6.23
CA THR A 32 7.19 7.98 -5.47
C THR A 32 8.63 8.21 -5.04
N LEU A 33 9.45 7.16 -4.94
CA LEU A 33 10.89 7.25 -4.67
C LEU A 33 11.67 7.96 -5.77
N LEU A 34 11.08 8.12 -6.96
CA LEU A 34 11.71 8.84 -8.08
C LEU A 34 11.58 10.37 -7.96
N ALA A 35 10.66 10.86 -7.12
CA ALA A 35 10.46 12.29 -6.93
C ALA A 35 11.54 12.84 -5.99
N SER A 36 12.55 13.52 -6.57
CA SER A 36 13.66 14.11 -5.81
C SER A 36 13.29 15.40 -5.05
N ASP A 37 12.08 15.93 -5.25
CA ASP A 37 11.53 17.06 -4.51
C ASP A 37 10.01 16.95 -4.42
N GLY A 38 9.44 17.56 -3.38
CA GLY A 38 8.01 17.61 -3.10
C GLY A 38 7.43 16.34 -2.49
N LYS A 39 6.12 16.37 -2.26
CA LYS A 39 5.35 15.27 -1.66
C LYS A 39 4.41 14.65 -2.68
N SER A 40 4.55 13.35 -2.89
CA SER A 40 3.62 12.56 -3.69
C SER A 40 2.39 12.20 -2.86
N ILE A 41 1.20 12.42 -3.41
CA ILE A 41 -0.08 12.15 -2.75
C ILE A 41 -0.91 11.20 -3.63
N ILE A 42 -1.05 9.95 -3.18
CA ILE A 42 -1.83 8.90 -3.85
C ILE A 42 -3.17 8.78 -3.13
N LYS A 43 -4.27 8.94 -3.87
CA LYS A 43 -5.65 8.82 -3.35
C LYS A 43 -6.26 7.47 -3.74
N ASP A 44 -7.34 7.11 -3.08
CA ASP A 44 -8.10 5.87 -3.32
C ASP A 44 -7.24 4.60 -3.13
N VAL A 45 -6.36 4.64 -2.13
CA VAL A 45 -5.51 3.52 -1.75
C VAL A 45 -6.33 2.55 -0.88
N PRO A 46 -6.45 1.26 -1.25
CA PRO A 46 -7.19 0.27 -0.46
C PRO A 46 -6.46 -0.06 0.86
N THR A 47 -7.21 -0.39 1.90
CA THR A 47 -6.65 -0.69 3.23
C THR A 47 -6.28 -2.17 3.32
N LEU A 48 -5.11 -2.53 2.78
CA LEU A 48 -4.66 -3.93 2.65
C LEU A 48 -3.28 -4.14 3.30
N SER A 49 -2.98 -5.36 3.76
CA SER A 49 -1.67 -5.69 4.37
C SER A 49 -0.49 -5.35 3.47
N ASP A 50 -0.66 -5.52 2.16
CA ASP A 50 0.40 -5.26 1.18
C ASP A 50 0.73 -3.75 1.12
N VAL A 51 -0.26 -2.88 1.30
CA VAL A 51 -0.07 -1.42 1.38
C VAL A 51 0.70 -1.05 2.65
N TYR A 52 0.37 -1.66 3.78
CA TYR A 52 1.15 -1.46 5.01
C TYR A 52 2.59 -1.94 4.84
N THR A 53 2.77 -3.11 4.22
CA THR A 53 4.11 -3.70 4.01
C THR A 53 4.99 -2.80 3.13
N ILE A 54 4.49 -2.31 2.00
CA ILE A 54 5.27 -1.42 1.13
C ILE A 54 5.56 -0.07 1.78
N ASN A 55 4.64 0.44 2.61
CA ASN A 55 4.89 1.67 3.38
C ASN A 55 6.04 1.48 4.37
N GLU A 56 6.14 0.33 5.05
CA GLU A 56 7.31 0.04 5.90
C GLU A 56 8.59 -0.08 5.09
N VAL A 57 8.55 -0.68 3.90
CA VAL A 57 9.72 -0.74 3.01
C VAL A 57 10.22 0.67 2.68
N LEU A 58 9.34 1.55 2.21
CA LEU A 58 9.71 2.93 1.87
C LEU A 58 10.26 3.70 3.08
N ARG A 59 9.68 3.52 4.28
CA ARG A 59 10.23 4.12 5.51
C ARG A 59 11.64 3.64 5.82
N ASN A 60 11.92 2.36 5.62
CA ASN A 60 13.27 1.82 5.81
C ASN A 60 14.25 2.28 4.73
N LEU A 61 13.76 2.71 3.56
CA LEU A 61 14.56 3.39 2.53
C LEU A 61 14.74 4.89 2.82
N ASN A 62 14.40 5.35 4.03
CA ASN A 62 14.51 6.74 4.50
C ASN A 62 13.53 7.74 3.84
N ALA A 63 12.41 7.25 3.28
CA ALA A 63 11.30 8.09 2.83
C ALA A 63 10.28 8.32 3.97
N ASP A 64 9.72 9.53 4.07
CA ASP A 64 8.64 9.80 5.03
C ASP A 64 7.30 9.35 4.42
N VAL A 65 6.65 8.36 5.05
CA VAL A 65 5.39 7.78 4.55
C VAL A 65 4.27 7.89 5.59
N ALA A 66 3.18 8.55 5.21
CA ALA A 66 1.94 8.61 5.98
C ALA A 66 0.80 7.91 5.22
N PHE A 67 -0.05 7.17 5.94
CA PHE A 67 -1.25 6.54 5.39
C PHE A 67 -2.45 6.81 6.30
N HIS A 68 -3.42 7.57 5.80
CA HIS A 68 -4.68 7.88 6.47
C HIS A 68 -5.77 8.12 5.42
N ASP A 69 -7.04 7.89 5.75
CA ASP A 69 -8.19 8.21 4.88
C ASP A 69 -8.07 7.71 3.42
N ASN A 70 -7.61 6.46 3.23
CA ASN A 70 -7.37 5.88 1.90
C ASN A 70 -6.40 6.72 1.03
N GLN A 71 -5.48 7.45 1.66
CA GLN A 71 -4.49 8.28 1.02
C GLN A 71 -3.10 7.97 1.57
N VAL A 72 -2.16 7.71 0.66
CA VAL A 72 -0.73 7.58 0.98
C VAL A 72 -0.04 8.87 0.59
N THR A 73 0.72 9.45 1.51
CA THR A 73 1.64 10.56 1.23
C THR A 73 3.05 10.07 1.39
N VAL A 74 3.89 10.30 0.38
CA VAL A 74 5.32 9.97 0.41
C VAL A 74 6.14 11.23 0.13
N ASP A 75 7.11 11.49 0.99
CA ASP A 75 8.18 12.46 0.77
C ASP A 75 9.51 11.70 0.65
N ALA A 76 10.09 11.71 -0.54
CA ALA A 76 11.34 11.04 -0.89
C ALA A 76 12.47 12.05 -1.16
N SER A 77 12.33 13.30 -0.70
CA SER A 77 13.33 14.35 -0.95
C SER A 77 14.63 14.18 -0.16
N ARG A 78 14.67 13.25 0.79
CA ARG A 78 15.86 12.93 1.59
C ARG A 78 16.76 11.96 0.84
N GLU A 79 18.00 11.84 1.31
CA GLU A 79 18.91 10.80 0.83
C GLU A 79 18.31 9.42 1.12
N LEU A 80 17.99 8.68 0.05
CA LEU A 80 17.41 7.35 0.13
C LEU A 80 18.49 6.32 0.46
N LEU A 81 18.10 5.30 1.21
CA LEU A 81 18.93 4.12 1.42
C LEU A 81 18.69 3.10 0.32
N GLU A 82 19.66 2.22 0.07
CA GLU A 82 19.61 1.23 -1.01
C GLU A 82 19.17 -0.16 -0.53
N GLU A 83 19.13 -0.39 0.79
CA GLU A 83 18.83 -1.69 1.39
C GLU A 83 17.51 -1.68 2.15
N ALA A 84 16.57 -2.52 1.70
CA ALA A 84 15.31 -2.77 2.40
C ALA A 84 15.40 -4.02 3.29
N PRO A 85 14.78 -4.03 4.49
CA PRO A 85 14.83 -5.17 5.38
C PRO A 85 14.22 -6.42 4.74
N PHE A 86 14.94 -7.54 4.84
CA PHE A 86 14.53 -8.82 4.27
C PHE A 86 13.12 -9.28 4.70
N GLU A 87 12.74 -9.00 5.94
CA GLU A 87 11.42 -9.38 6.46
C GLU A 87 10.27 -8.79 5.63
N TYR A 88 10.35 -7.51 5.28
CA TYR A 88 9.31 -6.83 4.51
C TYR A 88 9.35 -7.23 3.03
N VAL A 89 10.54 -7.37 2.46
CA VAL A 89 10.72 -7.86 1.07
C VAL A 89 10.13 -9.27 0.92
N ARG A 90 10.35 -10.15 1.90
CA ARG A 90 9.78 -11.50 1.91
C ARG A 90 8.26 -11.48 1.97
N LYS A 91 7.65 -10.56 2.73
CA LYS A 91 6.18 -10.41 2.81
C LYS A 91 5.56 -9.92 1.50
N MET A 92 6.31 -9.19 0.67
CA MET A 92 5.85 -8.74 -0.66
C MET A 92 5.99 -9.80 -1.75
N ARG A 93 6.85 -10.81 -1.56
CA ARG A 93 6.96 -11.94 -2.49
C ARG A 93 5.77 -12.89 -2.28
N ALA A 94 4.90 -12.95 -3.29
CA ALA A 94 3.86 -13.96 -3.40
C ALA A 94 4.45 -15.38 -3.50
#